data_AF-A0AAN0IIN3-F1
#
_entry.id   AF-A0AAN0IIN3-F1
#
_cell.length_a   1.000
_cell.length_b   1.000
_cell.length_c   1.000
_cell.angle_alpha   90.00
_cell.angle_beta   90.00
_cell.angle_gamma   90.00
#
_symmetry.space_group_name_H-M   'P 1'
#
loop_
_entity.id
_entity.type
_entity.pdbx_description
1 polymer ?
#
loop_
_entity_poly.entity_id
_entity_poly.type
_entity_poly.pdbx_seq_one_letter_code
_entity_poly.pdbx_strand_id
1 'polypeptide(L)'
;MSQLVRSCGDVPLSERVFKSTCTTAPFIMSHLYCVSCPDMKPQRPEFYKQWDDDAMSRAMKAVLETGMSVRRAATEYNVPKSTLNDRIQGKVIHGCRSGPSRYLTEAEEEELLRFLIRSASIGYPKSRNAVIALVQRACNNKGLSVTVTHGWWEGFCRRNPSIVLRAPAQLCLARAKASDPEVFEHYFDLLESTLTEYDISDKPMQIFNMDETGVPLSPDLPKGVFKKGSKAVAVTSGDKSQLTVVACVSAGGFCIPPMVILDRKTLHPDMTIGELPGTTYGLSSKGWIDSELFNMWFNGHFLRYAPPVRPLLLLMDGHSTHFCPETIRLASEQDVVIFTLPPNTTHLAQPLDKGCFGPLKAEWKKVCHEHLVKEGRVVTRYSFSKLFGQAWMRSMTIKNIIAGFRVTGVYPLDRSKLLGKDEEDVSKVIPFNPMISRSPYPKKVRACTSDEANEDFVKESVKKSKEEADKK
;
A
#
# COMPACT_ATOMS: atom_id res chain seq x y z
N MET A 1 59.44 -39.50 -15.37
CA MET A 1 58.22 -40.16 -15.89
C MET A 1 57.33 -39.06 -16.47
N SER A 2 57.53 -38.63 -17.72
CA SER A 2 57.19 -39.34 -18.97
C SER A 2 55.66 -39.43 -19.11
N GLN A 3 54.99 -38.93 -20.16
CA GLN A 3 55.34 -38.82 -21.57
C GLN A 3 54.59 -37.61 -22.19
N LEU A 4 55.30 -36.74 -22.92
CA LEU A 4 55.45 -36.70 -24.40
C LEU A 4 54.11 -36.41 -25.13
N VAL A 5 53.92 -35.21 -25.70
CA VAL A 5 54.55 -34.62 -26.91
C VAL A 5 53.84 -35.05 -28.20
N ARG A 6 53.13 -34.05 -28.75
CA ARG A 6 53.04 -33.57 -30.16
C ARG A 6 52.94 -34.58 -31.31
N SER A 7 52.04 -34.26 -32.24
CA SER A 7 52.29 -34.02 -33.69
C SER A 7 50.97 -34.23 -34.44
N CYS A 8 50.29 -33.16 -34.87
CA CYS A 8 50.38 -32.52 -36.19
C CYS A 8 49.82 -33.37 -37.34
N GLY A 9 48.96 -32.75 -38.16
CA GLY A 9 48.65 -33.23 -39.50
C GLY A 9 47.32 -32.76 -40.06
N ASP A 10 47.29 -31.50 -40.52
CA ASP A 10 46.72 -31.02 -41.81
C ASP A 10 45.21 -31.21 -42.11
N VAL A 11 44.37 -30.15 -42.07
CA VAL A 11 44.11 -29.08 -43.11
C VAL A 11 43.30 -29.66 -44.31
N PRO A 12 42.26 -29.01 -44.93
CA PRO A 12 42.06 -27.56 -45.18
C PRO A 12 40.64 -26.98 -44.89
N LEU A 13 40.52 -25.71 -44.48
CA LEU A 13 40.43 -24.45 -45.26
C LEU A 13 39.13 -24.25 -46.08
N SER A 14 38.27 -23.33 -45.65
CA SER A 14 38.27 -21.93 -46.15
C SER A 14 37.07 -21.16 -45.53
N GLU A 15 37.25 -20.07 -44.75
CA GLU A 15 37.59 -18.68 -45.15
C GLU A 15 36.57 -18.11 -46.16
N ARG A 16 35.88 -16.97 -45.96
CA ARG A 16 36.34 -15.62 -45.56
C ARG A 16 35.11 -14.75 -45.22
N VAL A 17 35.11 -13.99 -44.12
CA VAL A 17 35.51 -12.56 -44.01
C VAL A 17 34.57 -11.58 -44.72
N PHE A 18 33.96 -10.65 -43.97
CA PHE A 18 34.23 -9.22 -44.15
C PHE A 18 33.97 -8.41 -42.86
N LYS A 19 34.94 -7.52 -42.59
CA LYS A 19 35.11 -6.67 -41.41
C LYS A 19 34.42 -5.31 -41.55
N SER A 20 34.44 -4.58 -40.42
CA SER A 20 34.66 -3.13 -40.28
C SER A 20 33.36 -2.29 -40.19
N THR A 21 33.21 -1.26 -39.34
CA THR A 21 34.15 -0.51 -38.49
C THR A 21 33.36 0.39 -37.51
N CYS A 22 34.08 1.03 -36.57
CA CYS A 22 33.87 2.39 -36.03
C CYS A 22 33.53 2.54 -34.52
N THR A 23 34.61 2.58 -33.72
CA THR A 23 34.99 3.59 -32.69
C THR A 23 33.95 4.38 -31.88
N THR A 24 34.02 4.20 -30.54
CA THR A 24 33.98 5.18 -29.43
C THR A 24 33.45 6.61 -29.67
N ALA A 25 32.31 6.98 -29.05
CA ALA A 25 32.08 8.09 -28.08
C ALA A 25 30.54 8.33 -27.83
N PRO A 26 30.12 9.18 -26.87
CA PRO A 26 29.28 8.84 -25.72
C PRO A 26 27.76 8.79 -25.98
N PHE A 27 27.07 7.88 -25.28
CA PHE A 27 25.62 7.73 -25.30
C PHE A 27 24.91 8.91 -24.60
N ILE A 28 24.40 9.85 -25.38
CA ILE A 28 23.27 10.72 -25.00
C ILE A 28 22.00 9.93 -25.31
N MET A 29 21.26 9.51 -24.27
CA MET A 29 19.94 8.89 -24.41
C MET A 29 18.91 9.98 -24.76
N SER A 30 18.76 10.27 -26.05
CA SER A 30 17.56 10.92 -26.57
C SER A 30 16.49 9.87 -26.88
N HIS A 31 15.27 10.17 -26.45
CA HIS A 31 14.07 9.40 -26.71
C HIS A 31 13.78 9.37 -28.22
N LEU A 32 13.81 8.19 -28.84
CA LEU A 32 13.00 7.91 -30.03
C LEU A 32 12.40 6.51 -29.85
N TYR A 33 11.09 6.49 -29.57
CA TYR A 33 10.29 5.27 -29.62
C TYR A 33 10.22 4.82 -31.08
N CYS A 34 10.74 3.62 -31.36
CA CYS A 34 10.49 2.93 -32.62
C CYS A 34 9.03 2.44 -32.60
N VAL A 35 8.14 3.23 -33.20
CA VAL A 35 6.73 2.88 -33.43
C VAL A 35 6.64 2.11 -34.74
N SER A 36 7.02 0.82 -34.75
CA SER A 36 6.63 -0.21 -35.74
C SER A 36 7.54 -1.45 -35.75
N CYS A 37 7.65 -2.16 -34.62
CA CYS A 37 8.02 -3.58 -34.65
C CYS A 37 6.78 -4.39 -34.27
N PRO A 38 6.13 -5.12 -35.20
CA PRO A 38 5.14 -6.12 -34.81
C PRO A 38 5.83 -7.16 -33.93
N ASP A 39 5.18 -7.53 -32.83
CA ASP A 39 5.61 -8.59 -31.90
C ASP A 39 6.03 -9.85 -32.67
N MET A 40 7.33 -9.99 -32.95
CA MET A 40 7.92 -11.28 -33.33
C MET A 40 7.92 -12.16 -32.08
N LYS A 41 6.76 -12.77 -31.80
CA LYS A 41 6.70 -13.94 -30.93
C LYS A 41 7.71 -14.95 -31.49
N PRO A 42 8.60 -15.53 -30.67
CA PRO A 42 9.43 -16.63 -31.14
C PRO A 42 8.49 -17.72 -31.66
N GLN A 43 8.51 -17.98 -32.97
CA GLN A 43 7.76 -19.08 -33.55
C GLN A 43 8.37 -20.37 -33.01
N ARG A 44 7.63 -21.06 -32.15
CA ARG A 44 7.98 -22.43 -31.76
C ARG A 44 7.95 -23.30 -33.02
N PRO A 45 8.90 -24.24 -33.18
CA PRO A 45 8.89 -25.18 -34.30
C PRO A 45 7.53 -25.89 -34.41
N GLU A 46 7.02 -26.07 -35.63
CA GLU A 46 5.71 -26.70 -35.93
C GLU A 46 5.55 -28.13 -35.39
N PHE A 47 6.61 -28.75 -34.88
CA PHE A 47 6.69 -30.18 -34.59
C PHE A 47 6.35 -30.59 -33.14
N TYR A 48 5.42 -29.93 -32.44
CA TYR A 48 5.13 -30.32 -31.04
C TYR A 48 3.90 -31.23 -30.84
N LYS A 49 3.14 -31.56 -31.89
CA LYS A 49 2.02 -32.52 -31.81
C LYS A 49 1.69 -33.07 -33.20
N GLN A 50 2.28 -34.20 -33.57
CA GLN A 50 2.04 -34.86 -34.87
C GLN A 50 0.79 -35.76 -34.89
N TRP A 51 -0.02 -35.73 -33.84
CA TRP A 51 -1.16 -36.62 -33.66
C TRP A 51 -2.41 -35.86 -33.27
N ASP A 52 -3.54 -36.31 -33.79
CA ASP A 52 -4.86 -35.73 -33.55
C ASP A 52 -5.46 -36.19 -32.21
N ASP A 53 -6.19 -35.32 -31.52
CA ASP A 53 -6.78 -35.64 -30.20
C ASP A 53 -7.84 -36.74 -30.31
N ASP A 54 -8.57 -36.77 -31.42
CA ASP A 54 -9.55 -37.82 -31.71
C ASP A 54 -8.86 -39.17 -31.98
N ALA A 55 -7.72 -39.16 -32.66
CA ALA A 55 -6.88 -40.35 -32.83
C ALA A 55 -6.35 -40.90 -31.49
N MET A 56 -5.93 -40.02 -30.57
CA MET A 56 -5.50 -40.41 -29.22
C MET A 56 -6.66 -40.93 -28.36
N SER A 57 -7.85 -40.32 -28.47
CA SER A 57 -9.05 -40.79 -27.78
C SER A 57 -9.47 -42.18 -28.24
N ARG A 58 -9.47 -42.42 -29.56
CA ARG A 58 -9.70 -43.76 -30.13
C ARG A 58 -8.66 -44.77 -29.71
N ALA A 59 -7.38 -44.39 -29.68
CA ALA A 59 -6.30 -45.27 -29.23
C ALA A 59 -6.44 -45.64 -27.74
N MET A 60 -6.81 -44.69 -26.89
CA MET A 60 -7.08 -44.96 -25.47
C MET A 60 -8.27 -45.90 -25.29
N LYS A 61 -9.36 -45.67 -26.04
CA LYS A 61 -10.55 -46.52 -26.04
C LYS A 61 -10.21 -47.96 -26.49
N ALA A 62 -9.41 -48.10 -27.54
CA ALA A 62 -8.98 -49.40 -28.04
C ALA A 62 -8.17 -50.20 -27.00
N VAL A 63 -7.32 -49.53 -26.21
CA VAL A 63 -6.54 -50.22 -25.17
C VAL A 63 -7.39 -50.52 -23.93
N LEU A 64 -8.20 -49.57 -23.47
CA LEU A 64 -8.94 -49.69 -22.20
C LEU A 64 -10.21 -50.53 -22.33
N GLU A 65 -10.94 -50.43 -23.45
CA GLU A 65 -12.23 -51.12 -23.63
C GLU A 65 -12.11 -52.37 -24.50
N THR A 66 -11.32 -52.31 -25.59
CA THR A 66 -11.20 -53.45 -26.52
C THR A 66 -10.02 -54.39 -26.23
N GLY A 67 -9.23 -54.11 -25.19
CA GLY A 67 -8.12 -54.97 -24.74
C GLY A 67 -6.91 -55.01 -25.69
N MET A 68 -6.78 -54.04 -26.60
CA MET A 68 -5.67 -53.98 -27.55
C MET A 68 -4.36 -53.63 -26.84
N SER A 69 -3.22 -54.19 -27.27
CA SER A 69 -1.93 -53.82 -26.68
C SER A 69 -1.55 -52.37 -27.03
N VAL A 70 -0.94 -51.65 -26.09
CA VAL A 70 -0.50 -50.25 -26.27
C VAL A 70 0.36 -50.07 -27.53
N ARG A 71 1.20 -51.06 -27.85
CA ARG A 71 2.06 -51.03 -29.05
C ARG A 71 1.24 -51.12 -30.34
N ARG A 72 0.23 -51.99 -30.38
CA ARG A 72 -0.63 -52.17 -31.56
C ARG A 72 -1.52 -50.93 -31.75
N ALA A 73 -2.14 -50.45 -30.69
CA ALA A 73 -2.96 -49.23 -30.74
C ALA A 73 -2.15 -47.99 -31.17
N ALA A 74 -0.90 -47.86 -30.70
CA ALA A 74 -0.02 -46.78 -31.12
C ALA A 74 0.25 -46.78 -32.64
N THR A 75 0.47 -47.95 -33.23
CA THR A 75 0.69 -48.11 -34.68
C THR A 75 -0.61 -47.91 -35.47
N GLU A 76 -1.72 -48.49 -35.01
CA GLU A 76 -3.00 -48.49 -35.72
C GLU A 76 -3.63 -47.09 -35.79
N TYR A 77 -3.49 -46.30 -34.72
CA TYR A 77 -4.04 -44.94 -34.64
C TYR A 77 -2.99 -43.85 -34.89
N ASN A 78 -1.77 -44.23 -35.30
CA ASN A 78 -0.66 -43.30 -35.58
C ASN A 78 -0.39 -42.31 -34.44
N VAL A 79 -0.33 -42.81 -33.20
CA VAL A 79 -0.03 -42.02 -32.00
C VAL A 79 1.25 -42.49 -31.31
N PRO A 80 2.05 -41.61 -30.68
CA PRO A 80 3.28 -42.04 -30.01
C PRO A 80 2.98 -42.99 -28.84
N LYS A 81 3.64 -44.16 -28.85
CA LYS A 81 3.45 -45.22 -27.85
C LYS A 81 3.65 -44.73 -26.41
N SER A 82 4.69 -43.94 -26.16
CA SER A 82 4.98 -43.39 -24.82
C SER A 82 3.85 -42.47 -24.34
N THR A 83 3.41 -41.57 -25.20
CA THR A 83 2.33 -40.60 -24.95
C THR A 83 0.98 -41.26 -24.68
N LEU A 84 0.67 -42.35 -25.39
CA LEU A 84 -0.49 -43.20 -25.15
C LEU A 84 -0.37 -43.97 -23.82
N ASN A 85 0.79 -44.56 -23.56
CA ASN A 85 1.06 -45.31 -22.32
C ASN A 85 0.94 -44.42 -21.06
N ASP A 86 1.49 -43.20 -21.10
CA ASP A 86 1.41 -42.26 -19.98
C ASP A 86 -0.03 -41.83 -19.67
N ARG A 87 -0.90 -41.75 -20.68
CA ARG A 87 -2.34 -41.46 -20.50
C ARG A 87 -3.11 -42.65 -19.94
N ILE A 88 -2.81 -43.86 -20.39
CA ILE A 88 -3.42 -45.10 -19.87
C ILE A 88 -3.00 -45.35 -18.43
N GLN A 89 -1.74 -45.07 -18.08
CA GLN A 89 -1.24 -45.17 -16.70
C GLN A 89 -1.70 -44.02 -15.79
N GLY A 90 -2.49 -43.06 -16.30
CA GLY A 90 -2.99 -41.93 -15.53
C GLY A 90 -1.92 -40.87 -15.18
N LYS A 91 -0.71 -40.97 -15.72
CA LYS A 91 0.36 -39.98 -15.51
C LYS A 91 0.06 -38.64 -16.17
N VAL A 92 -0.72 -38.66 -17.26
CA VAL A 92 -1.19 -37.47 -17.97
C VAL A 92 -2.68 -37.63 -18.27
N ILE A 93 -3.49 -36.68 -17.84
CA ILE A 93 -4.93 -36.70 -18.14
C ILE A 93 -5.12 -36.26 -19.60
N HIS A 94 -5.83 -37.05 -20.41
CA HIS A 94 -6.12 -36.65 -21.79
C HIS A 94 -6.99 -35.37 -21.80
N GLY A 95 -6.66 -34.40 -22.66
CA GLY A 95 -7.34 -33.10 -22.72
C GLY A 95 -6.87 -32.05 -21.70
N CYS A 96 -5.99 -32.38 -20.75
CA CYS A 96 -5.45 -31.36 -19.84
C CYS A 96 -4.40 -30.48 -20.54
N ARG A 97 -4.40 -29.16 -20.26
CA ARG A 97 -3.33 -28.27 -20.72
C ARG A 97 -2.04 -28.54 -19.95
N SER A 98 -0.95 -28.79 -20.66
CA SER A 98 0.38 -28.94 -20.06
C SER A 98 0.86 -27.61 -19.45
N GLY A 99 1.25 -27.64 -18.18
CA GLY A 99 1.84 -26.48 -17.49
C GLY A 99 1.73 -26.62 -15.97
N PRO A 100 2.46 -25.77 -15.22
CA PRO A 100 2.30 -25.68 -13.76
C PRO A 100 0.87 -25.28 -13.39
N SER A 101 0.38 -25.80 -12.26
CA SER A 101 -0.91 -25.43 -11.71
C SER A 101 -0.98 -23.93 -11.39
N ARG A 102 -2.19 -23.37 -11.46
CA ARG A 102 -2.43 -21.97 -11.09
C ARG A 102 -2.15 -21.76 -9.61
N TYR A 103 -1.62 -20.60 -9.25
CA TYR A 103 -1.38 -20.22 -7.85
C TYR A 103 -2.69 -19.98 -7.06
N LEU A 104 -3.71 -19.49 -7.77
CA LEU A 104 -5.07 -19.31 -7.27
C LEU A 104 -6.00 -20.34 -7.91
N THR A 105 -6.98 -20.79 -7.15
CA THR A 105 -8.11 -21.59 -7.65
C THR A 105 -9.04 -20.71 -8.50
N GLU A 106 -9.95 -21.33 -9.25
CA GLU A 106 -10.95 -20.57 -10.03
C GLU A 106 -11.83 -19.68 -9.14
N ALA A 107 -12.24 -20.17 -7.97
CA ALA A 107 -13.07 -19.40 -7.05
C ALA A 107 -12.34 -18.16 -6.50
N GLU A 108 -11.05 -18.29 -6.14
CA GLU A 108 -10.25 -17.17 -5.65
C GLU A 108 -9.91 -16.17 -6.75
N GLU A 109 -9.70 -16.66 -7.97
CA GLU A 109 -9.45 -15.80 -9.14
C GLU A 109 -10.71 -14.96 -9.46
N GLU A 110 -11.90 -15.56 -9.33
CA GLU A 110 -13.19 -14.90 -9.49
C GLU A 110 -13.47 -13.88 -8.36
N GLU A 111 -13.12 -14.20 -7.12
CA GLU A 111 -13.24 -13.28 -5.99
C GLU A 111 -12.30 -12.07 -6.15
N LEU A 112 -11.05 -12.32 -6.60
CA LEU A 112 -10.11 -11.26 -6.93
C LEU A 112 -10.67 -10.36 -8.05
N LEU A 113 -11.27 -10.95 -9.08
CA LEU A 113 -11.90 -10.20 -10.17
C LEU A 113 -13.02 -9.30 -9.66
N ARG A 114 -13.96 -9.83 -8.87
CA ARG A 114 -15.05 -9.07 -8.24
C ARG A 114 -14.52 -7.93 -7.38
N PHE A 115 -13.49 -8.20 -6.57
CA PHE A 115 -12.83 -7.18 -5.77
C PHE A 115 -12.23 -6.06 -6.63
N LEU A 116 -11.52 -6.38 -7.71
CA LEU A 116 -10.89 -5.38 -8.59
C LEU A 116 -11.93 -4.50 -9.29
N ILE A 117 -13.02 -5.11 -9.78
CA ILE A 117 -14.13 -4.39 -10.42
C ILE A 117 -14.83 -3.48 -9.40
N ARG A 118 -15.16 -4.01 -8.21
CA ARG A 118 -15.78 -3.22 -7.14
C ARG A 118 -14.87 -2.07 -6.73
N SER A 119 -13.60 -2.34 -6.47
CA SER A 119 -12.58 -1.32 -6.12
C SER A 119 -12.46 -0.25 -7.21
N ALA A 120 -12.53 -0.60 -8.50
CA ALA A 120 -12.54 0.39 -9.57
C ALA A 120 -13.85 1.20 -9.62
N SER A 121 -15.00 0.55 -9.42
CA SER A 121 -16.33 1.20 -9.43
C SER A 121 -16.52 2.21 -8.28
N ILE A 122 -15.85 1.99 -7.14
CA ILE A 122 -15.84 2.91 -5.99
C ILE A 122 -14.77 4.01 -6.11
N GLY A 123 -14.14 4.16 -7.30
CA GLY A 123 -13.15 5.21 -7.57
C GLY A 123 -11.71 4.88 -7.15
N TYR A 124 -11.44 3.64 -6.73
CA TYR A 124 -10.14 3.17 -6.24
C TYR A 124 -9.56 2.01 -7.07
N PRO A 125 -9.26 2.22 -8.36
CA PRO A 125 -8.65 1.17 -9.17
C PRO A 125 -7.30 0.75 -8.58
N LYS A 126 -7.09 -0.56 -8.42
CA LYS A 126 -5.79 -1.08 -7.94
C LYS A 126 -4.77 -1.07 -9.06
N SER A 127 -3.56 -0.59 -8.76
CA SER A 127 -2.45 -0.67 -9.70
C SER A 127 -2.00 -2.12 -9.88
N ARG A 128 -1.40 -2.42 -11.03
CA ARG A 128 -0.82 -3.75 -11.33
C ARG A 128 0.08 -4.27 -10.20
N ASN A 129 0.94 -3.41 -9.66
CA ASN A 129 1.88 -3.78 -8.60
C ASN A 129 1.13 -4.09 -7.29
N ALA A 130 0.05 -3.36 -6.99
CA ALA A 130 -0.79 -3.64 -5.84
C ALA A 130 -1.48 -5.01 -5.97
N VAL A 131 -1.96 -5.37 -7.17
CA VAL A 131 -2.55 -6.70 -7.41
C VAL A 131 -1.51 -7.80 -7.29
N ILE A 132 -0.32 -7.63 -7.90
CA ILE A 132 0.78 -8.60 -7.78
C ILE A 132 1.16 -8.80 -6.30
N ALA A 133 1.28 -7.72 -5.53
CA ALA A 133 1.59 -7.81 -4.09
C ALA A 133 0.48 -8.52 -3.29
N LEU A 134 -0.79 -8.29 -3.64
CA LEU A 134 -1.94 -8.94 -3.02
C LEU A 134 -1.90 -10.46 -3.27
N VAL A 135 -1.65 -10.87 -4.52
CA VAL A 135 -1.56 -12.29 -4.89
C VAL A 135 -0.31 -12.94 -4.32
N GLN A 136 0.82 -12.21 -4.25
CA GLN A 136 2.03 -12.69 -3.59
C GLN A 136 1.77 -13.02 -2.13
N ARG A 137 1.05 -12.16 -1.40
CA ARG A 137 0.64 -12.45 -0.02
C ARG A 137 -0.26 -13.67 0.07
N ALA A 138 -1.25 -13.78 -0.81
CA ALA A 138 -2.13 -14.95 -0.84
C ALA A 138 -1.34 -16.26 -1.06
N CYS A 139 -0.34 -16.25 -1.95
CA CYS A 139 0.55 -17.39 -2.17
C CYS A 139 1.36 -17.73 -0.92
N ASN A 140 1.94 -16.72 -0.27
CA ASN A 140 2.72 -16.91 0.97
C ASN A 140 1.87 -17.52 2.09
N ASN A 141 0.62 -17.06 2.25
CA ASN A 141 -0.32 -17.57 3.26
C ASN A 141 -0.69 -19.04 3.03
N LYS A 142 -0.68 -19.51 1.78
CA LYS A 142 -0.86 -20.92 1.43
C LYS A 142 0.40 -21.77 1.59
N GLY A 143 1.52 -21.18 2.03
CA GLY A 143 2.81 -21.84 2.07
C GLY A 143 3.43 -22.09 0.69
N LEU A 144 2.95 -21.43 -0.36
CA LEU A 144 3.52 -21.56 -1.70
C LEU A 144 4.78 -20.69 -1.82
N SER A 145 5.94 -21.33 -2.00
CA SER A 145 7.22 -20.64 -2.26
C SER A 145 7.32 -20.22 -3.74
N VAL A 146 6.42 -19.35 -4.19
CA VAL A 146 6.36 -18.84 -5.57
C VAL A 146 6.52 -17.32 -5.59
N THR A 147 7.19 -16.80 -6.62
CA THR A 147 7.26 -15.35 -6.87
C THR A 147 6.25 -14.99 -7.96
N VAL A 148 5.26 -14.17 -7.62
CA VAL A 148 4.24 -13.67 -8.53
C VAL A 148 4.86 -12.58 -9.40
N THR A 149 4.99 -12.86 -10.70
CA THR A 149 5.65 -11.98 -11.67
C THR A 149 4.64 -11.21 -12.52
N HIS A 150 5.14 -10.28 -13.35
CA HIS A 150 4.34 -9.64 -14.40
C HIS A 150 3.73 -10.65 -15.38
N GLY A 151 4.40 -11.78 -15.64
CA GLY A 151 3.87 -12.84 -16.50
C GLY A 151 2.60 -13.49 -15.93
N TRP A 152 2.48 -13.56 -14.60
CA TRP A 152 1.24 -14.01 -13.96
C TRP A 152 0.10 -13.04 -14.24
N TRP A 153 0.36 -11.73 -14.11
CA TRP A 153 -0.63 -10.67 -14.38
C TRP A 153 -1.15 -10.73 -15.82
N GLU A 154 -0.26 -10.88 -16.80
CA GLU A 154 -0.66 -11.03 -18.21
C GLU A 154 -1.50 -12.30 -18.43
N GLY A 155 -1.16 -13.39 -17.75
CA GLY A 155 -1.96 -14.62 -17.76
C GLY A 155 -3.35 -14.41 -17.17
N PHE A 156 -3.45 -13.69 -16.06
CA PHE A 156 -4.69 -13.34 -15.38
C PHE A 156 -5.60 -12.49 -16.29
N CYS A 157 -5.08 -11.44 -16.93
CA CYS A 157 -5.86 -10.64 -17.88
C CYS A 157 -6.32 -11.44 -19.10
N ARG A 158 -5.50 -12.39 -19.59
CA ARG A 158 -5.88 -13.23 -20.73
C ARG A 158 -7.04 -14.17 -20.41
N ARG A 159 -7.16 -14.59 -19.14
CA ARG A 159 -8.28 -15.41 -18.66
C ARG A 159 -9.51 -14.57 -18.34
N ASN A 160 -9.33 -13.31 -17.97
CA ASN A 160 -10.38 -12.39 -17.56
C ASN A 160 -10.41 -11.17 -18.49
N PRO A 161 -10.97 -11.29 -19.71
CA PRO A 161 -10.97 -10.19 -20.69
C PRO A 161 -11.85 -8.99 -20.28
N SER A 162 -12.64 -9.11 -19.21
CA SER A 162 -13.47 -8.04 -18.65
C SER A 162 -12.67 -6.94 -17.93
N ILE A 163 -11.39 -7.17 -17.62
CA ILE A 163 -10.52 -6.19 -16.97
C ILE A 163 -9.46 -5.62 -17.92
N VAL A 164 -9.29 -4.30 -17.87
CA VAL A 164 -8.29 -3.59 -18.69
C VAL A 164 -7.53 -2.61 -17.80
N LEU A 165 -6.19 -2.60 -17.92
CA LEU A 165 -5.39 -1.52 -17.36
C LEU A 165 -5.60 -0.27 -18.20
N ARG A 166 -6.22 0.75 -17.62
CA ARG A 166 -6.22 2.09 -18.19
C ARG A 166 -5.31 2.96 -17.34
N ALA A 167 -4.57 3.85 -17.99
CA ALA A 167 -4.00 4.97 -17.25
C ALA A 167 -5.18 5.73 -16.64
N PRO A 168 -5.22 5.94 -15.30
CA PRO A 168 -6.16 6.91 -14.77
C PRO A 168 -5.86 8.22 -15.49
N ALA A 169 -6.89 8.91 -16.00
CA ALA A 169 -6.71 10.21 -16.62
C ALA A 169 -5.83 11.06 -15.68
N GLN A 170 -4.71 11.61 -16.19
CA GLN A 170 -3.84 12.46 -15.39
C GLN A 170 -4.60 13.73 -15.04
N LEU A 171 -5.32 13.67 -13.94
CA LEU A 171 -5.98 14.80 -13.34
C LEU A 171 -4.95 15.52 -12.49
N CYS A 172 -4.16 16.38 -13.13
CA CYS A 172 -3.30 17.40 -12.49
C CYS A 172 -4.12 18.47 -11.70
N LEU A 173 -5.32 18.10 -11.24
CA LEU A 173 -6.32 18.88 -10.52
C LEU A 173 -6.70 18.15 -9.22
N ALA A 174 -5.82 17.38 -8.57
CA ALA A 174 -6.19 16.59 -7.37
C ALA A 174 -6.66 17.44 -6.16
N ARG A 175 -6.54 18.78 -6.24
CA ARG A 175 -7.16 19.73 -5.30
C ARG A 175 -8.37 20.49 -5.85
N ALA A 176 -8.53 20.59 -7.17
CA ALA A 176 -9.68 21.25 -7.80
C ALA A 176 -10.80 20.26 -8.18
N LYS A 177 -10.48 18.96 -8.29
CA LYS A 177 -11.43 17.86 -8.51
C LYS A 177 -11.87 17.13 -7.25
N ALA A 178 -11.27 17.45 -6.10
CA ALA A 178 -11.89 17.11 -4.82
C ALA A 178 -13.21 17.87 -4.59
N SER A 179 -13.63 18.69 -5.57
CA SER A 179 -14.87 19.46 -5.61
C SER A 179 -15.63 19.22 -6.93
N ASP A 180 -15.30 18.17 -7.68
CA ASP A 180 -16.06 17.75 -8.87
C ASP A 180 -17.41 17.20 -8.39
N PRO A 181 -18.55 17.88 -8.64
CA PRO A 181 -19.84 17.48 -8.09
C PRO A 181 -20.20 16.04 -8.48
N GLU A 182 -19.81 15.58 -9.67
CA GLU A 182 -20.07 14.22 -10.13
C GLU A 182 -19.42 13.14 -9.24
N VAL A 183 -18.23 13.41 -8.68
CA VAL A 183 -17.53 12.48 -7.79
C VAL A 183 -18.27 12.35 -6.47
N PHE A 184 -18.79 13.45 -5.94
CA PHE A 184 -19.56 13.43 -4.70
C PHE A 184 -20.97 12.89 -4.91
N GLU A 185 -21.62 13.16 -6.04
CA GLU A 185 -22.90 12.53 -6.39
C GLU A 185 -22.75 11.02 -6.45
N HIS A 186 -21.78 10.50 -7.21
CA HIS A 186 -21.53 9.05 -7.29
C HIS A 186 -21.19 8.44 -5.92
N TYR A 187 -20.41 9.15 -5.11
CA TYR A 187 -20.11 8.73 -3.74
C TYR A 187 -21.36 8.63 -2.87
N PHE A 188 -22.23 9.65 -2.91
CA PHE A 188 -23.46 9.66 -2.11
C PHE A 188 -24.47 8.65 -2.62
N ASP A 189 -24.59 8.44 -3.93
CA ASP A 189 -25.44 7.39 -4.51
C ASP A 189 -24.97 5.99 -4.06
N LEU A 190 -23.66 5.76 -4.02
CA LEU A 190 -23.08 4.51 -3.51
C LEU A 190 -23.28 4.35 -1.99
N LEU A 191 -23.11 5.44 -1.23
CA LEU A 191 -23.33 5.42 0.21
C LEU A 191 -24.80 5.15 0.52
N GLU A 192 -25.72 5.83 -0.14
CA GLU A 192 -27.17 5.69 0.02
C GLU A 192 -27.65 4.29 -0.34
N SER A 193 -27.18 3.75 -1.47
CA SER A 193 -27.48 2.37 -1.87
C SER A 193 -26.93 1.35 -0.88
N THR A 194 -25.72 1.54 -0.37
CA THR A 194 -25.14 0.67 0.66
C THR A 194 -25.93 0.75 1.97
N LEU A 195 -26.28 1.96 2.43
CA LEU A 195 -27.06 2.13 3.66
C LEU A 195 -28.44 1.45 3.56
N THR A 196 -29.06 1.51 2.38
CA THR A 196 -30.36 0.91 2.09
C THR A 196 -30.27 -0.62 1.95
N GLU A 197 -29.29 -1.13 1.21
CA GLU A 197 -29.06 -2.56 0.99
C GLU A 197 -28.86 -3.31 2.32
N TYR A 198 -28.14 -2.70 3.25
CA TYR A 198 -27.81 -3.29 4.55
C TYR A 198 -28.75 -2.88 5.69
N ASP A 199 -29.83 -2.13 5.40
CA ASP A 199 -30.80 -1.66 6.39
C ASP A 199 -30.14 -0.93 7.59
N ILE A 200 -29.28 0.06 7.31
CA ILE A 200 -28.54 0.82 8.35
C ILE A 200 -28.74 2.34 8.26
N SER A 201 -29.59 2.82 7.36
CA SER A 201 -29.84 4.25 7.12
C SER A 201 -30.25 5.04 8.37
N ASP A 202 -30.94 4.42 9.32
CA ASP A 202 -31.40 5.01 10.58
C ASP A 202 -30.65 4.48 11.82
N LYS A 203 -29.53 3.75 11.62
CA LYS A 203 -28.79 3.05 12.68
C LYS A 203 -27.38 3.65 12.89
N PRO A 204 -27.26 4.83 13.54
CA PRO A 204 -25.99 5.56 13.63
C PRO A 204 -24.90 4.82 14.40
N MET A 205 -25.29 3.92 15.32
CA MET A 205 -24.37 3.08 16.09
C MET A 205 -23.73 1.97 15.25
N GLN A 206 -24.19 1.74 14.01
CA GLN A 206 -23.66 0.76 13.07
C GLN A 206 -22.79 1.38 11.98
N ILE A 207 -22.69 2.71 11.92
CA ILE A 207 -21.92 3.45 10.91
C ILE A 207 -20.65 4.00 11.57
N PHE A 208 -19.49 3.47 11.19
CA PHE A 208 -18.18 3.79 11.76
C PHE A 208 -17.31 4.53 10.76
N ASN A 209 -16.48 5.45 11.25
CA ASN A 209 -15.37 6.04 10.50
C ASN A 209 -14.05 5.77 11.23
N MET A 210 -13.05 5.29 10.51
CA MET A 210 -11.69 5.10 10.98
C MET A 210 -10.72 5.94 10.16
N ASP A 211 -9.71 6.49 10.86
CA ASP A 211 -8.63 7.27 10.25
C ASP A 211 -7.41 7.33 11.18
N GLU A 212 -6.24 7.69 10.63
CA GLU A 212 -5.00 7.89 11.37
C GLU A 212 -4.61 9.36 11.52
N THR A 213 -4.02 9.69 12.67
CA THR A 213 -3.47 11.03 12.90
C THR A 213 -2.09 10.99 13.56
N GLY A 214 -1.22 11.89 13.11
CA GLY A 214 0.08 12.12 13.74
C GLY A 214 -0.06 13.01 14.97
N VAL A 215 0.50 12.56 16.09
CA VAL A 215 0.53 13.27 17.37
C VAL A 215 1.99 13.58 17.73
N PRO A 216 2.45 14.84 17.55
CA PRO A 216 3.85 15.21 17.80
C PRO A 216 4.17 15.19 19.29
N LEU A 217 5.35 14.68 19.67
CA LEU A 217 5.81 14.71 21.07
C LEU A 217 6.18 16.13 21.53
N SER A 218 6.57 16.99 20.59
CA SER A 218 6.82 18.41 20.85
C SER A 218 5.90 19.26 19.98
N PRO A 219 4.61 19.41 20.35
CA PRO A 219 3.70 20.27 19.60
C PRO A 219 4.10 21.75 19.76
N ASP A 220 3.69 22.58 18.80
CA ASP A 220 3.91 24.02 18.87
C ASP A 220 3.29 24.61 20.14
N LEU A 221 4.09 25.42 20.84
CA LEU A 221 3.65 26.13 22.03
C LEU A 221 2.66 27.26 21.67
N PRO A 222 1.73 27.59 22.58
CA PRO A 222 0.90 28.77 22.43
C PRO A 222 1.75 30.04 22.37
N LYS A 223 1.20 31.12 21.82
CA LYS A 223 1.86 32.43 21.81
C LYS A 223 2.12 32.86 23.26
N GLY A 224 3.38 33.11 23.60
CA GLY A 224 3.80 33.62 24.90
C GLY A 224 3.88 35.15 24.94
N VAL A 225 3.92 35.70 26.15
CA VAL A 225 4.22 37.11 26.37
C VAL A 225 5.73 37.28 26.42
N PHE A 226 6.26 38.13 25.54
CA PHE A 226 7.69 38.43 25.48
C PHE A 226 7.90 39.95 25.58
N LYS A 227 9.06 40.37 26.10
CA LYS A 227 9.45 41.78 26.09
C LYS A 227 9.52 42.28 24.65
N LYS A 228 8.92 43.44 24.34
CA LYS A 228 8.98 44.04 22.99
C LYS A 228 10.44 44.20 22.56
N GLY A 229 10.79 43.69 21.36
CA GLY A 229 12.15 43.68 20.82
C GLY A 229 13.05 42.53 21.31
N SER A 230 12.56 41.64 22.20
CA SER A 230 13.29 40.44 22.61
C SER A 230 13.06 39.26 21.66
N LYS A 231 14.00 38.31 21.64
CA LYS A 231 13.82 37.04 20.93
C LYS A 231 12.79 36.19 21.66
N ALA A 232 11.79 35.71 20.93
CA ALA A 232 10.76 34.81 21.44
C ALA A 232 11.30 33.38 21.54
N VAL A 233 12.10 33.10 22.58
CA VAL A 233 12.68 31.78 22.84
C VAL A 233 11.82 31.07 23.89
N ALA A 234 11.40 29.84 23.58
CA ALA A 234 10.67 28.98 24.50
C ALA A 234 11.33 27.60 24.57
N VAL A 235 11.26 26.96 25.75
CA VAL A 235 11.82 25.62 25.96
C VAL A 235 10.99 24.62 25.16
N THR A 236 11.63 23.97 24.19
CA THR A 236 11.07 22.84 23.43
C THR A 236 12.10 21.72 23.43
N SER A 237 11.67 20.48 23.18
CA SER A 237 12.62 19.35 23.12
C SER A 237 13.49 19.37 21.87
N GLY A 238 13.11 20.15 20.84
CA GLY A 238 13.70 20.11 19.50
C GLY A 238 13.39 18.81 18.73
N ASP A 239 12.74 17.83 19.36
CA ASP A 239 12.39 16.55 18.77
C ASP A 239 11.15 16.71 17.88
N LYS A 240 11.33 16.40 16.59
CA LYS A 240 10.25 16.42 15.59
C LYS A 240 9.51 15.09 15.50
N SER A 241 9.81 14.15 16.40
CA SER A 241 9.14 12.86 16.40
C SER A 241 7.66 12.98 16.76
N GLN A 242 6.87 12.12 16.13
CA GLN A 242 5.44 12.00 16.33
C GLN A 242 5.08 10.52 16.43
N LEU A 243 3.99 10.24 17.13
CA LEU A 243 3.39 8.91 17.18
C LEU A 243 2.12 8.92 16.33
N THR A 244 1.84 7.81 15.67
CA THR A 244 0.62 7.66 14.87
C THR A 244 -0.47 7.07 15.76
N VAL A 245 -1.66 7.65 15.72
CA VAL A 245 -2.83 7.14 16.44
C VAL A 245 -3.91 6.78 15.43
N VAL A 246 -4.41 5.56 15.53
CA VAL A 246 -5.61 5.10 14.81
C VAL A 246 -6.82 5.37 15.69
N ALA A 247 -7.78 6.12 15.16
CA ALA A 247 -9.05 6.42 15.81
C ALA A 247 -10.20 5.77 15.05
N CYS A 248 -11.26 5.37 15.76
CA CYS A 248 -12.47 4.87 15.13
C CYS A 248 -13.70 5.26 15.96
N VAL A 249 -14.70 5.84 15.30
CA VAL A 249 -15.88 6.42 15.94
C VAL A 249 -17.14 6.07 15.15
N SER A 250 -18.27 5.91 15.82
CA SER A 250 -19.57 5.72 15.19
C SER A 250 -20.31 7.04 14.98
N ALA A 251 -21.24 7.09 14.02
CA ALA A 251 -22.14 8.22 13.82
C ALA A 251 -23.02 8.52 15.04
N GLY A 252 -23.24 7.52 15.91
CA GLY A 252 -23.98 7.68 17.16
C GLY A 252 -23.15 8.27 18.31
N GLY A 253 -21.87 8.57 18.08
CA GLY A 253 -20.99 9.18 19.08
C GLY A 253 -20.18 8.19 19.92
N PHE A 254 -20.33 6.87 19.69
CA PHE A 254 -19.47 5.88 20.32
C PHE A 254 -18.04 5.96 19.79
N CYS A 255 -17.05 5.89 20.67
CA CYS A 255 -15.63 5.98 20.35
C CYS A 255 -14.93 4.69 20.77
N ILE A 256 -14.32 3.99 19.81
CA ILE A 256 -13.46 2.86 20.11
C ILE A 256 -12.16 3.38 20.74
N PRO A 257 -11.57 2.71 21.76
CA PRO A 257 -10.28 3.09 22.31
C PRO A 257 -9.22 3.24 21.20
N PRO A 258 -8.21 4.13 21.35
CA PRO A 258 -7.22 4.34 20.30
C PRO A 258 -6.31 3.12 20.15
N MET A 259 -5.72 2.98 18.97
CA MET A 259 -4.48 2.22 18.81
C MET A 259 -3.33 3.19 18.57
N VAL A 260 -2.24 3.04 19.32
CA VAL A 260 -1.04 3.88 19.21
C VAL A 260 0.05 3.09 18.50
N ILE A 261 0.59 3.63 17.41
CA ILE A 261 1.70 3.02 16.66
C ILE A 261 3.00 3.72 17.06
N LEU A 262 3.91 2.93 17.62
CA LEU A 262 5.24 3.37 18.02
C LEU A 262 6.27 3.03 16.95
N ASP A 263 7.19 3.96 16.73
CA ASP A 263 8.34 3.82 15.83
C ASP A 263 9.46 2.94 16.43
N ARG A 264 9.11 1.74 16.91
CA ARG A 264 10.00 0.85 17.66
C ARG A 264 9.80 -0.61 17.28
N LYS A 265 10.78 -1.45 17.67
CA LYS A 265 10.71 -2.92 17.55
C LYS A 265 10.17 -3.61 18.80
N THR A 266 10.24 -2.96 19.95
CA THR A 266 9.82 -3.51 21.24
C THR A 266 9.00 -2.47 22.01
N LEU A 267 8.01 -2.96 22.76
CA LEU A 267 7.21 -2.16 23.68
C LEU A 267 7.79 -2.31 25.08
N HIS A 268 8.23 -1.21 25.68
CA HIS A 268 8.62 -1.21 27.09
C HIS A 268 7.37 -1.02 27.95
N PRO A 269 7.15 -1.81 29.02
CA PRO A 269 5.94 -1.71 29.85
C PRO A 269 5.68 -0.29 30.37
N ASP A 270 6.73 0.42 30.78
CA ASP A 270 6.58 1.80 31.28
C ASP A 270 5.98 2.80 30.27
N MET A 271 5.99 2.51 28.96
CA MET A 271 5.33 3.35 27.95
C MET A 271 3.80 3.26 27.99
N THR A 272 3.25 2.24 28.65
CA THR A 272 1.81 1.98 28.79
C THR A 272 1.24 2.51 30.11
N ILE A 273 2.10 3.00 31.02
CA ILE A 273 1.66 3.46 32.34
C ILE A 273 0.71 4.64 32.21
N GLY A 274 -0.49 4.49 32.78
CA GLY A 274 -1.52 5.52 32.82
C GLY A 274 -2.27 5.72 31.50
N GLU A 275 -2.16 4.78 30.57
CA GLU A 275 -2.91 4.79 29.31
C GLU A 275 -4.43 4.82 29.49
N LEU A 276 -5.12 5.16 28.39
CA LEU A 276 -6.57 5.00 28.34
C LEU A 276 -6.91 3.50 28.32
N PRO A 277 -7.85 3.03 29.16
CA PRO A 277 -8.26 1.63 29.16
C PRO A 277 -8.64 1.12 27.76
N GLY A 278 -8.07 -0.02 27.40
CA GLY A 278 -8.30 -0.66 26.12
C GLY A 278 -7.44 -0.15 24.97
N THR A 279 -6.51 0.78 25.21
CA THR A 279 -5.51 1.19 24.20
C THR A 279 -4.68 -0.01 23.74
N THR A 280 -4.49 -0.14 22.43
CA THR A 280 -3.61 -1.16 21.83
C THR A 280 -2.36 -0.49 21.26
N TYR A 281 -1.21 -1.19 21.31
CA TYR A 281 0.06 -0.67 20.81
C TYR A 281 0.55 -1.46 19.61
N GLY A 282 0.66 -0.78 18.47
CA GLY A 282 1.34 -1.28 17.28
C GLY A 282 2.81 -0.89 17.28
N LEU A 283 3.67 -1.73 16.72
CA LEU A 283 5.11 -1.50 16.62
C LEU A 283 5.51 -1.54 15.14
N SER A 284 6.06 -0.45 14.61
CA SER A 284 6.65 -0.46 13.27
C SER A 284 7.95 0.33 13.22
N SER A 285 8.85 -0.08 12.32
CA SER A 285 10.17 0.57 12.20
C SER A 285 10.10 2.06 11.85
N LYS A 286 9.03 2.50 11.17
CA LYS A 286 8.85 3.87 10.71
C LYS A 286 7.74 4.63 11.46
N GLY A 287 7.05 4.00 12.41
CA GLY A 287 5.93 4.59 13.15
C GLY A 287 4.66 4.80 12.32
N TRP A 288 4.57 4.19 11.14
CA TRP A 288 3.38 4.22 10.27
C TRP A 288 2.63 2.89 10.36
N ILE A 289 1.35 2.93 10.02
CA ILE A 289 0.56 1.72 9.83
C ILE A 289 1.03 0.97 8.58
N ASP A 290 1.04 -0.35 8.65
CA ASP A 290 1.19 -1.24 7.51
C ASP A 290 0.03 -2.24 7.47
N SER A 291 -0.01 -3.11 6.46
CA SER A 291 -1.10 -4.07 6.33
C SER A 291 -1.21 -5.08 7.48
N GLU A 292 -0.10 -5.38 8.15
CA GLU A 292 -0.10 -6.34 9.26
C GLU A 292 -0.66 -5.67 10.52
N LEU A 293 -0.21 -4.45 10.82
CA LEU A 293 -0.77 -3.63 11.89
C LEU A 293 -2.24 -3.29 11.65
N PHE A 294 -2.63 -3.02 10.41
CA PHE A 294 -4.04 -2.80 10.07
C PHE A 294 -4.88 -4.06 10.30
N ASN A 295 -4.38 -5.24 9.94
CA ASN A 295 -5.10 -6.49 10.22
C ASN A 295 -5.18 -6.78 11.73
N MET A 296 -4.11 -6.51 12.48
CA MET A 296 -4.09 -6.59 13.94
C MET A 296 -5.12 -5.62 14.55
N TRP A 297 -5.19 -4.39 14.04
CA TRP A 297 -6.20 -3.42 14.44
C TRP A 297 -7.61 -3.93 14.12
N PHE A 298 -7.88 -4.35 12.88
CA PHE A 298 -9.21 -4.78 12.48
C PHE A 298 -9.69 -5.98 13.31
N ASN A 299 -8.89 -7.06 13.33
CA ASN A 299 -9.26 -8.32 13.97
C ASN A 299 -9.20 -8.24 15.51
N GLY A 300 -8.09 -7.73 16.05
CA GLY A 300 -7.81 -7.77 17.48
C GLY A 300 -8.37 -6.58 18.27
N HIS A 301 -8.73 -5.49 17.59
CA HIS A 301 -9.12 -4.24 18.23
C HIS A 301 -10.50 -3.75 17.79
N PHE A 302 -10.72 -3.48 16.50
CA PHE A 302 -12.02 -3.02 16.00
C PHE A 302 -13.13 -4.03 16.30
N LEU A 303 -13.01 -5.29 15.86
CA LEU A 303 -14.03 -6.31 16.11
C LEU A 303 -14.26 -6.59 17.61
N ARG A 304 -13.24 -6.39 18.44
CA ARG A 304 -13.32 -6.58 19.89
C ARG A 304 -14.16 -5.50 20.59
N TYR A 305 -14.02 -4.24 20.15
CA TYR A 305 -14.67 -3.09 20.79
C TYR A 305 -15.91 -2.59 20.05
N ALA A 306 -16.08 -2.95 18.78
CA ALA A 306 -17.29 -2.67 18.03
C ALA A 306 -18.49 -3.38 18.68
N PRO A 307 -19.70 -2.81 18.59
CA PRO A 307 -20.89 -3.44 19.14
C PRO A 307 -21.15 -4.78 18.43
N PRO A 308 -21.79 -5.76 19.10
CA PRO A 308 -22.03 -7.08 18.52
C PRO A 308 -23.10 -7.09 17.42
N VAL A 309 -23.89 -6.02 17.29
CA VAL A 309 -24.91 -5.86 16.24
C VAL A 309 -24.28 -5.91 14.85
N ARG A 310 -24.98 -6.49 13.88
CA ARG A 310 -24.58 -6.61 12.47
C ARG A 310 -25.74 -6.26 11.54
N PRO A 311 -25.47 -5.76 10.32
CA PRO A 311 -24.14 -5.46 9.75
C PRO A 311 -23.49 -4.20 10.36
N LEU A 312 -22.17 -4.02 10.19
CA LEU A 312 -21.48 -2.74 10.48
C LEU A 312 -20.95 -2.13 9.18
N LEU A 313 -21.09 -0.81 9.03
CA LEU A 313 -20.44 -0.05 7.95
C LEU A 313 -19.18 0.61 8.48
N LEU A 314 -18.02 0.33 7.89
CA LEU A 314 -16.73 0.94 8.25
C LEU A 314 -16.22 1.82 7.11
N LEU A 315 -16.35 3.14 7.27
CA LEU A 315 -15.83 4.16 6.37
C LEU A 315 -14.35 4.45 6.67
N MET A 316 -13.50 4.35 5.66
CA MET A 316 -12.08 4.68 5.77
C MET A 316 -11.51 5.19 4.45
N ASP A 317 -10.29 5.70 4.45
CA ASP A 317 -9.63 6.09 3.21
C ASP A 317 -9.21 4.87 2.36
N GLY A 318 -8.94 5.12 1.07
CA GLY A 318 -8.51 4.08 0.14
C GLY A 318 -7.01 3.74 0.19
N HIS A 319 -6.31 4.00 1.30
CA HIS A 319 -4.89 3.72 1.39
C HIS A 319 -4.59 2.22 1.25
N SER A 320 -3.54 1.89 0.49
CA SER A 320 -3.25 0.49 0.11
C SER A 320 -2.99 -0.45 1.28
N THR A 321 -2.58 0.07 2.45
CA THR A 321 -2.36 -0.75 3.65
C THR A 321 -3.64 -1.35 4.20
N HIS A 322 -4.79 -0.68 4.00
CA HIS A 322 -6.11 -1.13 4.48
C HIS A 322 -6.63 -2.34 3.71
N PHE A 323 -6.05 -2.64 2.55
CA PHE A 323 -6.44 -3.74 1.69
C PHE A 323 -5.44 -4.88 1.83
N CYS A 324 -5.67 -5.74 2.82
CA CYS A 324 -5.07 -7.06 2.82
C CYS A 324 -6.16 -8.14 2.68
N PRO A 325 -5.88 -9.27 1.98
CA PRO A 325 -6.87 -10.33 1.78
C PRO A 325 -7.50 -10.83 3.07
N GLU A 326 -6.71 -10.92 4.13
CA GLU A 326 -7.18 -11.42 5.41
C GLU A 326 -8.21 -10.49 6.06
N THR A 327 -7.99 -9.17 6.02
CA THR A 327 -8.97 -8.22 6.53
C THR A 327 -10.25 -8.21 5.70
N ILE A 328 -10.17 -8.38 4.38
CA ILE A 328 -11.35 -8.45 3.51
C ILE A 328 -12.17 -9.72 3.82
N ARG A 329 -11.48 -10.87 3.96
CA ARG A 329 -12.10 -12.14 4.35
C ARG A 329 -12.81 -12.02 5.70
N LEU A 330 -12.11 -11.51 6.71
CA LEU A 330 -12.66 -11.31 8.05
C LEU A 330 -13.82 -10.31 8.07
N ALA A 331 -13.74 -9.23 7.29
CA ALA A 331 -14.84 -8.27 7.18
C ALA A 331 -16.10 -8.92 6.60
N SER A 332 -15.95 -9.77 5.57
CA SER A 332 -17.05 -10.56 5.02
C SER A 332 -17.62 -11.55 6.05
N GLU A 333 -16.76 -12.31 6.74
CA GLU A 333 -17.17 -13.29 7.77
C GLU A 333 -17.86 -12.66 8.99
N GLN A 334 -17.54 -11.41 9.29
CA GLN A 334 -18.04 -10.66 10.43
C GLN A 334 -19.14 -9.66 10.06
N ASP A 335 -19.67 -9.73 8.84
CA ASP A 335 -20.71 -8.82 8.32
C ASP A 335 -20.36 -7.34 8.54
N VAL A 336 -19.12 -6.99 8.19
CA VAL A 336 -18.59 -5.63 8.19
C VAL A 336 -18.39 -5.17 6.75
N VAL A 337 -19.20 -4.20 6.34
CA VAL A 337 -19.11 -3.55 5.04
C VAL A 337 -18.01 -2.51 5.08
N ILE A 338 -16.91 -2.78 4.37
CA ILE A 338 -15.85 -1.79 4.17
C ILE A 338 -16.25 -0.81 3.08
N PHE A 339 -16.27 0.47 3.41
CA PHE A 339 -16.62 1.56 2.49
C PHE A 339 -15.47 2.56 2.38
N THR A 340 -15.04 2.85 1.16
CA THR A 340 -13.93 3.78 0.91
C THR A 340 -14.46 5.17 0.62
N LEU A 341 -14.00 6.17 1.37
CA LEU A 341 -14.31 7.59 1.14
C LEU A 341 -13.66 8.07 -0.16
N PRO A 342 -14.14 9.10 -0.88
CA PRO A 342 -13.63 9.43 -2.21
C PRO A 342 -12.15 9.88 -2.22
N PRO A 343 -11.38 9.58 -3.28
CA PRO A 343 -9.94 9.85 -3.30
C PRO A 343 -9.63 11.35 -3.19
N ASN A 344 -8.60 11.68 -2.40
CA ASN A 344 -8.15 13.07 -2.15
C ASN A 344 -9.22 13.99 -1.51
N THR A 345 -10.30 13.45 -0.96
CA THR A 345 -11.36 14.23 -0.30
C THR A 345 -11.26 14.23 1.23
N THR A 346 -10.13 13.81 1.78
CA THR A 346 -9.86 13.77 3.24
C THR A 346 -10.31 15.05 3.95
N HIS A 347 -9.89 16.20 3.42
CA HIS A 347 -10.26 17.53 3.92
C HIS A 347 -11.74 17.92 3.75
N LEU A 348 -12.62 17.07 3.21
CA LEU A 348 -14.04 17.34 2.96
C LEU A 348 -14.93 16.24 3.55
N ALA A 349 -14.65 14.98 3.23
CA ALA A 349 -15.52 13.84 3.48
C ALA A 349 -15.13 12.96 4.68
N GLN A 350 -14.01 13.20 5.37
CA GLN A 350 -13.57 12.41 6.54
C GLN A 350 -14.15 12.96 7.86
N PRO A 351 -15.07 12.23 8.53
CA PRO A 351 -15.67 12.67 9.79
C PRO A 351 -14.65 12.94 10.90
N LEU A 352 -13.65 12.07 11.07
CA LEU A 352 -12.61 12.24 12.10
C LEU A 352 -11.79 13.52 11.90
N ASP A 353 -11.40 13.84 10.68
CA ASP A 353 -10.71 15.10 10.36
C ASP A 353 -11.59 16.32 10.63
N LYS A 354 -12.87 16.25 10.25
CA LYS A 354 -13.82 17.38 10.36
C LYS A 354 -14.29 17.64 11.79
N GLY A 355 -14.43 16.59 12.59
CA GLY A 355 -15.01 16.68 13.93
C GLY A 355 -14.01 16.53 15.07
N CYS A 356 -13.00 15.68 14.93
CA CYS A 356 -12.27 15.12 16.07
C CYS A 356 -10.79 15.51 16.13
N PHE A 357 -10.05 15.39 15.02
CA PHE A 357 -8.60 15.57 15.04
C PHE A 357 -8.15 17.01 15.28
N GLY A 358 -8.92 18.01 14.84
CA GLY A 358 -8.69 19.41 15.20
C GLY A 358 -8.74 19.63 16.72
N PRO A 359 -9.89 19.32 17.38
CA PRO A 359 -10.01 19.36 18.83
C PRO A 359 -8.97 18.52 19.58
N LEU A 360 -8.67 17.30 19.10
CA LEU A 360 -7.67 16.43 19.71
C LEU A 360 -6.27 17.07 19.71
N LYS A 361 -5.84 17.63 18.58
CA LYS A 361 -4.55 18.34 18.48
C LYS A 361 -4.51 19.60 19.35
N ALA A 362 -5.63 20.28 19.51
CA ALA A 362 -5.73 21.44 20.40
C ALA A 362 -5.64 21.05 21.88
N GLU A 363 -6.34 20.01 22.31
CA GLU A 363 -6.25 19.50 23.69
C GLU A 363 -4.89 18.88 23.98
N TRP A 364 -4.29 18.17 23.01
CA TRP A 364 -2.93 17.65 23.13
C TRP A 364 -1.91 18.77 23.41
N LYS A 365 -1.98 19.88 22.66
CA LYS A 365 -1.16 21.08 22.90
C LYS A 365 -1.31 21.60 24.32
N LYS A 366 -2.54 21.68 24.84
CA LYS A 366 -2.81 22.15 26.21
C LYS A 366 -2.20 21.21 27.25
N VAL A 367 -2.43 19.90 27.12
CA VAL A 367 -1.91 18.90 28.07
C VAL A 367 -0.38 18.87 28.06
N CYS A 368 0.26 18.96 26.89
CA CYS A 368 1.72 19.08 26.80
C CYS A 368 2.24 20.34 27.51
N HIS A 369 1.54 21.47 27.37
CA HIS A 369 1.90 22.71 28.03
C HIS A 369 1.71 22.63 29.56
N GLU A 370 0.58 22.10 30.03
CA GLU A 370 0.31 21.83 31.45
C GLU A 370 1.42 20.95 32.06
N HIS A 371 1.82 19.89 31.37
CA HIS A 371 2.91 19.01 31.80
C HIS A 371 4.25 19.74 31.89
N LEU A 372 4.59 20.54 30.87
CA LEU A 372 5.83 21.30 30.85
C LEU A 372 5.90 22.31 32.00
N VAL A 373 4.80 23.03 32.26
CA VAL A 373 4.72 24.03 33.34
C VAL A 373 4.81 23.37 34.72
N LYS A 374 4.15 22.22 34.89
CA LYS A 374 4.08 21.53 36.19
C LYS A 374 5.36 20.77 36.54
N GLU A 375 5.92 20.03 35.58
CA GLU A 375 7.02 19.09 35.82
C GLU A 375 8.38 19.62 35.33
N GLY A 376 8.39 20.75 34.60
CA GLY A 376 9.60 21.29 33.98
C GLY A 376 10.20 20.38 32.90
N ARG A 377 9.41 19.42 32.39
CA ARG A 377 9.87 18.37 31.46
C ARG A 377 9.00 18.32 30.21
N VAL A 378 9.65 18.02 29.09
CA VAL A 378 8.99 17.79 27.81
C VAL A 378 8.36 16.40 27.77
N VAL A 379 7.36 16.23 26.90
CA VAL A 379 6.74 14.92 26.68
C VAL A 379 7.74 13.96 26.05
N THR A 380 7.73 12.72 26.51
CA THR A 380 8.52 11.61 25.98
C THR A 380 7.59 10.46 25.61
N ARG A 381 8.11 9.42 24.95
CA ARG A 381 7.33 8.19 24.68
C ARG A 381 6.84 7.49 25.96
N TYR A 382 7.54 7.67 27.08
CA TYR A 382 7.16 7.08 28.37
C TYR A 382 6.05 7.87 29.08
N SER A 383 5.98 9.18 28.87
CA SER A 383 4.89 10.01 29.41
C SER A 383 3.72 10.17 28.43
N PHE A 384 3.88 9.75 27.18
CA PHE A 384 2.90 9.93 26.12
C PHE A 384 1.54 9.36 26.48
N SER A 385 1.46 8.06 26.81
CA SER A 385 0.17 7.37 26.97
C SER A 385 -0.71 7.99 28.05
N LYS A 386 -0.12 8.36 29.19
CA LYS A 386 -0.81 9.06 30.28
C LYS A 386 -1.35 10.42 29.88
N LEU A 387 -0.54 11.22 29.19
CA LEU A 387 -0.93 12.56 28.77
C LEU A 387 -1.93 12.50 27.61
N PHE A 388 -1.73 11.56 26.69
CA PHE A 388 -2.57 11.37 25.52
C PHE A 388 -3.96 10.91 25.93
N GLY A 389 -4.08 10.01 26.91
CA GLY A 389 -5.37 9.62 27.48
C GLY A 389 -6.17 10.82 28.01
N GLN A 390 -5.51 11.80 28.64
CA GLN A 390 -6.18 13.03 29.08
C GLN A 390 -6.68 13.88 27.91
N ALA A 391 -5.84 14.09 26.89
CA ALA A 391 -6.22 14.84 25.70
C ALA A 391 -7.35 14.14 24.92
N TRP A 392 -7.30 12.81 24.83
CA TRP A 392 -8.33 11.98 24.19
C TRP A 392 -9.68 12.16 24.88
N MET A 393 -9.75 11.98 26.20
CA MET A 393 -10.99 12.13 26.97
C MET A 393 -11.59 13.54 26.89
N ARG A 394 -10.75 14.58 26.79
CA ARG A 394 -11.20 15.98 26.66
C ARG A 394 -11.71 16.32 25.26
N SER A 395 -11.31 15.58 24.22
CA SER A 395 -11.53 15.97 22.81
C SER A 395 -12.42 15.02 22.01
N MET A 396 -12.33 13.71 22.23
CA MET A 396 -13.12 12.67 21.54
C MET A 396 -14.54 12.56 22.13
N THR A 397 -15.23 13.70 22.20
CA THR A 397 -16.56 13.80 22.82
C THR A 397 -17.65 13.42 21.82
N ILE A 398 -18.77 12.90 22.32
CA ILE A 398 -19.97 12.58 21.52
C ILE A 398 -20.37 13.76 20.62
N LYS A 399 -20.31 14.99 21.16
CA LYS A 399 -20.62 16.21 20.42
C LYS A 399 -19.72 16.41 19.20
N ASN A 400 -18.41 16.25 19.37
CA ASN A 400 -17.43 16.42 18.29
C ASN A 400 -17.56 15.32 17.23
N ILE A 401 -17.80 14.07 17.67
CA ILE A 401 -18.00 12.93 16.80
C ILE A 401 -19.24 13.14 15.91
N ILE A 402 -20.40 13.37 16.51
CA ILE A 402 -21.66 13.60 15.78
C ILE A 402 -21.53 14.81 14.85
N ALA A 403 -20.87 15.88 15.30
CA ALA A 403 -20.63 17.06 14.45
C ALA A 403 -19.77 16.72 13.22
N GLY A 404 -18.77 15.85 13.36
CA GLY A 404 -17.96 15.36 12.24
C GLY A 404 -18.80 14.69 11.15
N PHE A 405 -19.62 13.70 11.52
CA PHE A 405 -20.50 12.99 10.58
C PHE A 405 -21.54 13.90 9.91
N ARG A 406 -22.09 14.85 10.67
CA ARG A 406 -23.08 15.80 10.15
C ARG A 406 -22.48 16.80 9.17
N VAL A 407 -21.24 17.24 9.39
CA VAL A 407 -20.55 18.19 8.50
C VAL A 407 -20.14 17.54 7.18
N THR A 408 -19.82 16.24 7.20
CA THR A 408 -19.48 15.49 5.99
C THR A 408 -20.70 15.00 5.21
N GLY A 409 -21.90 15.08 5.80
CA GLY A 409 -23.13 14.56 5.18
C GLY A 409 -23.24 13.04 5.20
N VAL A 410 -22.35 12.34 5.92
CA VAL A 410 -22.40 10.87 6.04
C VAL A 410 -23.57 10.45 6.93
N TYR A 411 -23.80 11.17 8.04
CA TYR A 411 -24.92 10.89 8.93
C TYR A 411 -25.38 12.15 9.70
N PRO A 412 -26.69 12.52 9.65
CA PRO A 412 -27.67 12.01 8.70
C PRO A 412 -27.19 12.19 7.25
N LEU A 413 -27.63 11.29 6.36
CA LEU A 413 -27.25 11.34 4.96
C LEU A 413 -27.73 12.66 4.35
N ASP A 414 -26.79 13.49 3.90
CA ASP A 414 -27.08 14.82 3.34
C ASP A 414 -26.05 15.19 2.27
N ARG A 415 -26.41 14.90 1.02
CA ARG A 415 -25.56 15.16 -0.15
C ARG A 415 -25.23 16.65 -0.35
N SER A 416 -26.08 17.55 0.14
CA SER A 416 -25.90 18.99 0.01
C SER A 416 -24.65 19.51 0.72
N LYS A 417 -24.13 18.77 1.72
CA LYS A 417 -22.99 19.19 2.53
C LYS A 417 -21.68 19.27 1.75
N LEU A 418 -21.50 18.41 0.75
CA LEU A 418 -20.30 18.41 -0.10
C LEU A 418 -20.57 18.94 -1.51
N LEU A 419 -21.83 18.92 -1.96
CA LEU A 419 -22.23 19.39 -3.29
C LEU A 419 -22.61 20.88 -3.32
N GLY A 420 -23.05 21.47 -2.21
CA GLY A 420 -23.57 22.84 -2.16
C GLY A 420 -22.54 23.95 -1.91
N LYS A 421 -21.24 23.69 -2.12
CA LYS A 421 -20.19 24.72 -1.98
C LYS A 421 -19.88 25.36 -3.33
N ASP A 422 -20.83 26.10 -3.89
CA ASP A 422 -20.57 27.01 -4.98
C ASP A 422 -19.91 28.31 -4.47
N GLU A 423 -18.77 28.64 -5.10
CA GLU A 423 -18.12 29.94 -5.28
C GLU A 423 -17.53 30.78 -4.12
N GLU A 424 -17.91 30.68 -2.84
CA GLU A 424 -17.41 31.68 -1.85
C GLU A 424 -16.11 31.36 -1.07
N ASP A 425 -15.64 30.12 -1.03
CA ASP A 425 -14.49 29.73 -0.18
C ASP A 425 -13.12 29.71 -0.89
N VAL A 426 -13.08 29.88 -2.22
CA VAL A 426 -11.83 29.82 -3.00
C VAL A 426 -10.96 31.08 -2.79
N SER A 427 -11.56 32.20 -2.40
CA SER A 427 -10.86 33.48 -2.20
C SER A 427 -10.26 33.68 -0.79
N LYS A 428 -10.59 32.82 0.19
CA LYS A 428 -10.09 32.92 1.58
C LYS A 428 -8.96 31.95 1.91
N VAL A 429 -8.51 31.13 0.95
CA VAL A 429 -7.28 30.38 1.07
C VAL A 429 -6.11 31.34 0.85
N ILE A 430 -5.65 31.96 1.95
CA ILE A 430 -4.32 32.58 1.99
C ILE A 430 -3.34 31.54 1.42
N PRO A 431 -2.55 31.84 0.39
CA PRO A 431 -1.62 30.88 -0.17
C PRO A 431 -0.67 30.45 0.94
N PHE A 432 -0.75 29.18 1.31
CA PHE A 432 0.24 28.54 2.13
C PHE A 432 1.57 28.63 1.37
N ASN A 433 2.42 29.58 1.78
CA ASN A 433 3.76 29.71 1.22
C ASN A 433 4.49 28.40 1.52
N PRO A 434 4.84 27.58 0.50
CA PRO A 434 5.59 26.38 0.74
C PRO A 434 6.99 26.82 1.16
N MET A 435 7.27 26.83 2.47
CA MET A 435 8.64 26.69 2.90
C MET A 435 9.12 25.35 2.34
N ILE A 436 9.99 25.46 1.34
CA ILE A 436 10.68 24.37 0.66
C ILE A 436 11.37 23.52 1.73
N SER A 437 10.69 22.47 2.22
CA SER A 437 11.37 21.40 2.95
C SER A 437 12.11 20.59 1.90
N ARG A 438 13.41 20.87 1.74
CA ARG A 438 14.31 20.04 0.96
C ARG A 438 14.20 18.59 1.47
N SER A 439 13.77 17.71 0.59
CA SER A 439 13.79 16.26 0.77
C SER A 439 15.21 15.78 1.14
N PRO A 440 15.40 14.93 2.18
CA PRO A 440 16.69 14.33 2.48
C PRO A 440 16.77 12.97 1.78
N TYR A 441 16.88 12.98 0.45
CA TYR A 441 17.46 11.85 -0.28
C TYR A 441 18.82 12.30 -0.82
N PRO A 442 19.92 11.56 -0.56
CA PRO A 442 21.22 11.91 -1.08
C PRO A 442 21.21 11.80 -2.60
N LYS A 443 21.32 12.95 -3.29
CA LYS A 443 21.63 12.97 -4.71
C LYS A 443 23.05 12.42 -4.88
N LYS A 444 23.21 11.43 -5.77
CA LYS A 444 24.52 11.00 -6.27
C LYS A 444 25.30 12.24 -6.71
N VAL A 445 26.43 12.50 -6.05
CA VAL A 445 27.34 13.58 -6.40
C VAL A 445 27.99 13.25 -7.74
N ARG A 446 27.84 14.19 -8.68
CA ARG A 446 28.54 14.20 -9.96
C ARG A 446 29.93 14.79 -9.71
N ALA A 447 30.96 14.17 -10.25
CA ALA A 447 32.35 14.60 -10.15
C ALA A 447 32.66 15.87 -10.98
N CYS A 448 33.84 16.42 -10.70
CA CYS A 448 34.56 17.58 -11.28
C CYS A 448 34.19 18.95 -10.70
N THR A 449 35.10 19.88 -10.39
CA THR A 449 36.58 19.97 -10.32
C THR A 449 36.91 21.34 -9.68
N SER A 450 38.19 21.53 -9.34
CA SER A 450 38.94 22.77 -9.08
C SER A 450 38.68 23.54 -7.77
N ASP A 451 39.67 23.38 -6.88
CA ASP A 451 40.58 24.43 -6.37
C ASP A 451 40.00 25.70 -5.72
N GLU A 452 40.65 26.09 -4.62
CA GLU A 452 40.43 27.30 -3.78
C GLU A 452 39.48 27.16 -2.59
N ALA A 453 39.87 26.40 -1.56
CA ALA A 453 39.42 26.66 -0.16
C ALA A 453 40.20 25.85 0.90
N ASN A 454 41.50 25.57 0.73
CA ASN A 454 42.23 24.71 1.67
C ASN A 454 43.57 25.26 2.19
N GLU A 455 43.69 26.58 2.35
CA GLU A 455 44.87 27.19 3.01
C GLU A 455 44.58 27.78 4.41
N ASP A 456 43.32 28.01 4.78
CA ASP A 456 42.99 28.65 6.06
C ASP A 456 42.75 27.66 7.22
N PHE A 457 42.42 26.40 6.93
CA PHE A 457 42.14 25.40 7.98
C PHE A 457 43.40 24.73 8.56
N VAL A 458 44.51 24.78 7.82
CA VAL A 458 45.79 24.16 8.24
C VAL A 458 46.60 25.08 9.18
N LYS A 459 46.43 26.40 9.08
CA LYS A 459 47.15 27.37 9.94
C LYS A 459 46.59 27.42 11.37
N GLU A 460 45.32 27.10 11.57
CA GLU A 460 44.68 27.16 12.90
C GLU A 460 44.91 25.88 13.73
N SER A 461 45.13 24.74 13.07
CA SER A 461 45.41 23.45 13.72
C SER A 461 46.86 23.31 14.22
N VAL A 462 47.80 24.07 13.66
CA VAL A 462 49.22 24.10 14.09
C VAL A 462 49.46 25.08 15.25
N LYS A 463 48.55 26.03 15.48
CA LYS A 463 48.66 26.99 16.59
C LYS A 463 48.19 26.40 17.93
N LYS A 464 47.16 25.53 17.90
CA LYS A 464 46.64 24.86 19.10
C LYS A 464 47.54 23.75 19.65
N SER A 465 48.35 23.10 18.81
CA SER A 465 49.28 22.04 19.24
C SER A 465 50.59 22.56 19.85
N LYS A 466 50.90 23.85 19.70
CA LYS A 466 52.06 24.50 20.37
C LYS A 466 51.73 25.12 21.73
N GLU A 467 50.48 25.53 21.99
CA GLU A 467 50.09 26.09 23.30
C GLU A 467 49.83 25.02 24.38
N GLU A 468 49.61 23.76 24.01
CA GLU A 468 49.43 22.65 24.96
C GLU A 468 50.74 21.95 25.36
N ALA A 469 51.87 22.27 24.71
CA ALA A 469 53.18 21.72 25.03
C ALA A 469 54.00 22.56 26.04
N ASP A 470 53.62 23.82 26.30
CA ASP A 470 54.29 24.73 27.24
C ASP A 470 53.61 24.80 28.64
N LYS A 471 52.70 23.85 28.94
CA LYS A 471 52.01 23.76 30.25
C LYS A 471 52.10 22.41 30.94
N LYS A 472 53.12 21.60 30.64
CA LYS A 472 53.44 20.39 31.42
C LYS A 472 54.91 20.34 31.81
#